data_AF-A0A2N7Q7K9-F1
#
_entry.id   AF-A0A2N7Q7K9-F1
#
_cell.length_a   1.000
_cell.length_b   1.000
_cell.length_c   1.000
_cell.angle_alpha   90.00
_cell.angle_beta   90.00
_cell.angle_gamma   90.00
#
_symmetry.space_group_name_H-M   'P 1'
#
loop_
_entity.id
_entity.type
_entity.pdbx_description
1 polymer ?
#
loop_
_entity_poly.entity_id
_entity_poly.type
_entity_poly.pdbx_seq_one_letter_code
_entity_poly.pdbx_strand_id
1 'polypeptide(L)'
;MPDKIKFTIDGKDCYAEPGQTIYEAAKANGVFIPVLCHYEGLKPVGSCRICSVRANGRWMTSCTQPVTNGMVIENATPEVEAYRKAIIEMLFVEGNHFCPTCEKSGNCELQALAYRYQIMVPQFPYLFPKREIEAFPGFLLEHNRCIQCQRCVRAIQTEDGQKIFALKNRSKDLRINVDLKLAARMTEKEVQKAMDICPVGAILKKEVGFRIPIGKRKYDQKPIGSEVEENK
;
A
#
# COMPACT_ATOMS: atom_id res chain seq x y z
N MET A 1 -2.46 -32.92 -12.15
CA MET A 1 -2.11 -31.69 -11.40
C MET A 1 -1.42 -30.79 -12.40
N PRO A 2 -1.76 -29.51 -12.54
CA PRO A 2 -0.96 -28.66 -13.41
C PRO A 2 0.48 -28.62 -12.89
N ASP A 3 1.45 -28.70 -13.80
CA ASP A 3 2.85 -28.67 -13.43
C ASP A 3 3.18 -27.33 -12.76
N LYS A 4 3.89 -27.37 -11.63
CA LYS A 4 4.35 -26.16 -10.94
C LYS A 4 5.23 -25.34 -11.88
N ILE A 5 5.00 -24.03 -11.91
CA ILE A 5 5.79 -23.10 -12.69
C ILE A 5 7.12 -22.87 -11.96
N LYS A 6 8.24 -23.21 -12.59
CA LYS A 6 9.58 -22.92 -12.07
C LYS A 6 10.06 -21.58 -12.60
N PHE A 7 10.61 -20.75 -11.72
CA PHE A 7 11.16 -19.42 -12.05
C PHE A 7 12.25 -19.04 -11.04
N THR A 8 12.92 -17.90 -11.21
CA THR A 8 13.94 -17.43 -10.27
C THR A 8 13.66 -16.00 -9.79
N ILE A 9 13.98 -15.73 -8.53
CA ILE A 9 14.01 -14.36 -7.97
C ILE A 9 15.39 -14.13 -7.38
N ASP A 10 16.12 -13.12 -7.87
CA ASP A 10 17.47 -12.77 -7.39
C ASP A 10 18.41 -14.01 -7.34
N GLY A 11 18.29 -14.90 -8.35
CA GLY A 11 19.05 -16.15 -8.45
C GLY A 11 18.52 -17.32 -7.61
N LYS A 12 17.52 -17.12 -6.75
CA LYS A 12 16.87 -18.18 -5.97
C LYS A 12 15.81 -18.90 -6.80
N ASP A 13 15.90 -20.23 -6.89
CA ASP A 13 14.85 -21.08 -7.46
C ASP A 13 13.55 -20.97 -6.67
N CYS A 14 12.46 -20.68 -7.38
CA CYS A 14 11.12 -20.49 -6.82
C CYS A 14 10.08 -21.29 -7.63
N TYR A 15 8.97 -21.64 -6.97
CA TYR A 15 7.86 -22.38 -7.57
C TYR A 15 6.53 -21.70 -7.34
N ALA A 16 5.63 -21.77 -8.32
CA ALA A 16 4.31 -21.17 -8.25
C ALA A 16 3.25 -22.08 -8.87
N GLU A 17 2.02 -21.92 -8.40
CA GLU A 17 0.84 -22.47 -9.06
C GLU A 17 0.48 -21.61 -10.28
N PRO A 18 -0.05 -22.20 -11.36
CA PRO A 18 -0.46 -21.42 -12.53
C PRO A 18 -1.46 -20.32 -12.20
N GLY A 19 -1.24 -19.15 -12.78
CA GLY A 19 -2.09 -17.97 -12.57
C GLY A 19 -1.68 -17.11 -11.39
N GLN A 20 -0.77 -17.55 -10.51
CA GLN A 20 -0.22 -16.69 -9.46
C GLN A 20 0.54 -15.51 -10.07
N THR A 21 0.35 -14.34 -9.49
CA THR A 21 1.16 -13.15 -9.78
C THR A 21 2.57 -13.31 -9.22
N ILE A 22 3.53 -12.55 -9.75
CA ILE A 22 4.89 -12.50 -9.21
C ILE A 22 4.88 -12.17 -7.71
N TYR A 23 4.02 -11.25 -7.27
CA TYR A 23 3.91 -10.89 -5.85
C TYR A 23 3.47 -12.08 -4.98
N GLU A 24 2.42 -12.79 -5.39
CA GLU A 24 1.89 -13.94 -4.64
C GLU A 24 2.93 -15.08 -4.61
N ALA A 25 3.56 -15.35 -5.75
CA ALA A 25 4.61 -16.35 -5.88
C ALA A 25 5.83 -16.00 -5.03
N ALA A 26 6.28 -14.73 -5.05
CA ALA A 26 7.40 -14.26 -4.23
C ALA A 26 7.09 -14.43 -2.73
N LYS A 27 5.92 -14.00 -2.28
CA LYS A 27 5.46 -14.15 -0.89
C LYS A 27 5.46 -15.62 -0.46
N ALA A 28 4.95 -16.53 -1.29
CA ALA A 28 4.91 -17.97 -1.02
C ALA A 28 6.31 -18.62 -0.97
N ASN A 29 7.31 -18.00 -1.61
CA ASN A 29 8.71 -18.45 -1.58
C ASN A 29 9.55 -17.63 -0.57
N GLY A 30 8.93 -16.92 0.37
CA GLY A 30 9.62 -16.17 1.43
C GLY A 30 10.42 -14.97 0.92
N VAL A 31 10.02 -14.40 -0.23
CA VAL A 31 10.63 -13.19 -0.80
C VAL A 31 9.67 -12.03 -0.67
N PHE A 32 10.08 -11.00 0.09
CA PHE A 32 9.28 -9.80 0.26
C PHE A 32 9.39 -8.88 -0.96
N ILE A 33 8.24 -8.54 -1.53
CA ILE A 33 8.09 -7.48 -2.53
C ILE A 33 7.11 -6.44 -1.96
N PRO A 34 7.50 -5.17 -1.80
CA PRO A 34 6.66 -4.18 -1.15
C PRO A 34 5.41 -3.88 -1.98
N VAL A 35 4.29 -3.61 -1.30
CA VAL A 35 3.04 -3.19 -1.90
C VAL A 35 2.36 -2.11 -1.04
N LEU A 36 1.69 -1.15 -1.67
CA LEU A 36 0.85 -0.14 -0.99
C LEU A 36 -0.59 -0.14 -1.50
N CYS A 37 -0.84 -0.39 -2.79
CA CYS A 37 -2.19 -0.49 -3.34
C CYS A 37 -2.72 -1.92 -3.35
N HIS A 38 -1.86 -2.93 -3.47
CA HIS A 38 -2.31 -4.32 -3.36
C HIS A 38 -2.70 -4.63 -1.90
N TYR A 39 -3.76 -5.42 -1.74
CA TYR A 39 -4.28 -5.90 -0.47
C TYR A 39 -4.95 -7.25 -0.71
N GLU A 40 -4.77 -8.19 0.20
CA GLU A 40 -5.25 -9.56 0.05
C GLU A 40 -6.78 -9.60 -0.10
N GLY A 41 -7.26 -10.44 -1.02
CA GLY A 41 -8.69 -10.52 -1.38
C GLY A 41 -9.22 -9.39 -2.28
N LEU A 42 -8.40 -8.38 -2.64
CA LEU A 42 -8.79 -7.35 -3.61
C LEU A 42 -8.09 -7.55 -4.96
N LYS A 43 -8.84 -7.41 -6.06
CA LYS A 43 -8.28 -7.40 -7.41
C LYS A 43 -7.17 -6.33 -7.52
N PRO A 44 -5.95 -6.67 -7.92
CA PRO A 44 -4.84 -5.73 -8.03
C PRO A 44 -5.12 -4.59 -9.03
N VAL A 45 -4.65 -3.38 -8.72
CA VAL A 45 -4.80 -2.19 -9.58
C VAL A 45 -3.47 -1.64 -10.10
N GLY A 46 -2.35 -1.96 -9.43
CA GLY A 46 -1.03 -1.54 -9.87
C GLY A 46 -0.78 -0.02 -9.86
N SER A 47 -1.51 0.75 -9.05
CA SER A 47 -1.43 2.22 -9.03
C SER A 47 -0.20 2.77 -8.31
N CYS A 48 0.19 2.17 -7.18
CA CYS A 48 1.30 2.70 -6.35
C CYS A 48 2.70 2.46 -6.91
N ARG A 49 2.86 1.55 -7.88
CA ARG A 49 4.14 1.18 -8.54
C ARG A 49 5.29 0.68 -7.64
N ILE A 50 5.13 0.66 -6.32
CA ILE A 50 6.19 0.23 -5.40
C ILE A 50 6.60 -1.25 -5.59
N CYS A 51 5.68 -2.07 -6.09
CA CYS A 51 5.89 -3.49 -6.36
C CYS A 51 6.59 -3.76 -7.71
N SER A 52 7.10 -2.72 -8.38
CA SER A 52 7.85 -2.88 -9.62
C SER A 52 9.09 -3.75 -9.40
N VAL A 53 9.34 -4.63 -10.36
CA VAL A 53 10.51 -5.53 -10.45
C VAL A 53 11.01 -5.53 -11.89
N ARG A 54 12.21 -6.05 -12.10
CA ARG A 54 12.71 -6.39 -13.44
C ARG A 54 12.37 -7.85 -13.70
N ALA A 55 11.53 -8.14 -14.68
CA ALA A 55 11.22 -9.50 -15.11
C ALA A 55 11.71 -9.68 -16.55
N ASN A 56 12.65 -10.61 -16.76
CA ASN A 56 13.31 -10.85 -18.05
C ASN A 56 13.85 -9.55 -18.69
N GLY A 57 14.49 -8.70 -17.88
CA GLY A 57 15.05 -7.43 -18.34
C GLY A 57 14.02 -6.33 -18.68
N ARG A 58 12.76 -6.47 -18.25
CA ARG A 58 11.70 -5.44 -18.43
C ARG A 58 11.07 -5.05 -17.10
N TRP A 59 10.70 -3.78 -16.97
CA TRP A 59 9.96 -3.30 -15.80
C TRP A 59 8.53 -3.81 -15.82
N MET A 60 8.13 -4.52 -14.76
CA MET A 60 6.80 -5.09 -14.58
C MET A 60 6.30 -4.82 -13.17
N THR A 61 4.99 -4.73 -12.97
CA THR A 61 4.42 -4.75 -11.61
C THR A 61 4.20 -6.17 -11.13
N SER A 62 4.82 -6.52 -10.01
CA SER A 62 4.71 -7.87 -9.47
C SER A 62 3.28 -8.24 -9.08
N CYS A 63 2.46 -7.27 -8.66
CA CYS A 63 1.10 -7.53 -8.22
C CYS A 63 0.08 -7.78 -9.35
N THR A 64 0.44 -7.54 -10.62
CA THR A 64 -0.46 -7.74 -11.76
C THR A 64 0.06 -8.73 -12.77
N GLN A 65 1.38 -8.94 -12.83
CA GLN A 65 2.03 -9.80 -13.80
C GLN A 65 1.98 -11.24 -13.31
N PRO A 66 1.34 -12.18 -14.04
CA PRO A 66 1.46 -13.60 -13.76
C PRO A 66 2.89 -14.08 -13.99
N VAL A 67 3.35 -15.01 -13.14
CA VAL A 67 4.63 -15.68 -13.34
C VAL A 67 4.53 -16.72 -14.46
N THR A 68 5.59 -16.88 -15.23
CA THR A 68 5.69 -17.88 -16.31
C THR A 68 6.92 -18.75 -16.12
N ASN A 69 6.92 -19.93 -16.74
CA ASN A 69 8.03 -20.86 -16.60
C ASN A 69 9.33 -20.25 -17.15
N GLY A 70 10.43 -20.40 -16.40
CA GLY A 70 11.74 -19.84 -16.73
C GLY A 70 11.84 -18.31 -16.57
N MET A 71 10.85 -17.65 -15.97
CA MET A 71 10.93 -16.20 -15.72
C MET A 71 12.07 -15.89 -14.74
N VAL A 72 12.90 -14.90 -15.05
CA VAL A 72 13.99 -14.40 -14.20
C VAL A 72 13.59 -13.04 -13.66
N ILE A 73 13.52 -12.94 -12.33
CA ILE A 73 13.01 -11.75 -11.63
C ILE A 73 14.13 -11.15 -10.79
N GLU A 74 14.39 -9.87 -10.99
CA GLU A 74 15.31 -9.07 -10.18
C GLU A 74 14.46 -8.15 -9.29
N ASN A 75 14.53 -8.37 -7.99
CA ASN A 75 13.71 -7.71 -6.98
C ASN A 75 14.55 -6.83 -6.02
N ALA A 76 15.78 -7.22 -5.71
CA ALA A 76 16.64 -6.54 -4.73
C ALA A 76 17.93 -5.97 -5.33
N THR A 77 17.90 -5.57 -6.60
CA THR A 77 19.06 -4.91 -7.24
C THR A 77 19.12 -3.42 -6.85
N PRO A 78 20.31 -2.79 -6.86
CA PRO A 78 20.45 -1.36 -6.57
C PRO A 78 19.55 -0.47 -7.44
N GLU A 79 19.34 -0.82 -8.71
CA GLU A 79 18.44 -0.11 -9.62
C GLU A 79 16.98 -0.18 -9.16
N VAL A 80 16.50 -1.38 -8.79
CA VAL A 80 15.13 -1.60 -8.32
C VAL A 80 14.90 -0.91 -6.98
N GLU A 81 15.85 -0.96 -6.06
CA GLU A 81 15.75 -0.27 -4.77
C GLU A 81 15.76 1.25 -4.94
N ALA A 82 16.63 1.81 -5.79
CA ALA A 82 16.65 3.24 -6.09
C ALA A 82 15.32 3.72 -6.69
N TYR A 83 14.75 2.94 -7.61
CA TYR A 83 13.43 3.21 -8.20
C TYR A 83 12.32 3.24 -7.14
N ARG A 84 12.31 2.27 -6.23
CA ARG A 84 11.32 2.19 -5.14
C ARG A 84 11.49 3.32 -4.13
N LYS A 85 12.74 3.68 -3.79
CA LYS A 85 13.06 4.82 -2.94
C LYS A 85 12.49 6.11 -3.52
N ALA A 86 12.72 6.35 -4.81
CA ALA A 86 12.19 7.53 -5.51
C ALA A 86 10.64 7.56 -5.48
N ILE A 87 9.96 6.43 -5.69
CA ILE A 87 8.48 6.37 -5.56
C ILE A 87 8.02 6.77 -4.17
N ILE A 88 8.65 6.24 -3.11
CA ILE A 88 8.26 6.58 -1.74
C ILE A 88 8.48 8.07 -1.49
N GLU A 89 9.64 8.61 -1.87
CA GLU A 89 9.91 10.04 -1.74
C GLU A 89 8.90 10.89 -2.50
N MET A 90 8.51 10.50 -3.72
CA MET A 90 7.44 11.17 -4.48
C MET A 90 6.12 11.18 -3.70
N LEU A 91 5.71 10.05 -3.11
CA LEU A 91 4.50 9.96 -2.28
C LEU A 91 4.59 10.86 -1.04
N PHE A 92 5.78 10.96 -0.42
CA PHE A 92 6.00 11.84 0.73
C PHE A 92 5.87 13.33 0.38
N VAL A 93 6.38 13.75 -0.77
CA VAL A 93 6.40 15.17 -1.17
C VAL A 93 5.11 15.63 -1.87
N GLU A 94 4.34 14.69 -2.44
CA GLU A 94 3.04 14.97 -3.04
C GLU A 94 2.01 15.37 -1.98
N GLY A 95 2.08 14.76 -0.80
CA GLY A 95 1.22 15.02 0.34
C GLY A 95 1.87 15.83 1.47
N ASN A 96 1.13 15.99 2.57
CA ASN A 96 1.63 16.54 3.83
C ASN A 96 1.78 15.41 4.86
N HIS A 97 2.88 14.67 4.76
CA HIS A 97 3.18 13.51 5.61
C HIS A 97 3.94 13.90 6.89
N PHE A 98 3.30 14.71 7.74
CA PHE A 98 3.86 15.14 9.03
C PHE A 98 3.66 14.04 10.09
N CYS A 99 4.50 13.01 10.07
CA CYS A 99 4.43 11.86 10.96
C CYS A 99 4.34 12.19 12.46
N PRO A 100 4.99 13.23 13.01
CA PRO A 100 4.91 13.55 14.44
C PRO A 100 3.49 13.83 14.95
N THR A 101 2.59 14.32 14.10
CA THR A 101 1.20 14.66 14.47
C THR A 101 0.18 13.64 13.92
N CYS A 102 0.64 12.59 13.25
CA CYS A 102 -0.22 11.61 12.61
C CYS A 102 -0.53 10.44 13.54
N GLU A 103 -1.81 10.19 13.82
CA GLU A 103 -2.28 9.06 14.63
C GLU A 103 -1.90 7.68 14.08
N LYS A 104 -1.63 7.59 12.76
CA LYS A 104 -1.19 6.35 12.10
C LYS A 104 0.33 6.13 12.22
N SER A 105 1.09 7.06 12.81
CA SER A 105 2.54 6.92 12.99
C SER A 105 2.89 5.63 13.74
N GLY A 106 3.87 4.87 13.24
CA GLY A 106 4.20 3.51 13.72
C GLY A 106 3.26 2.39 13.26
N ASN A 107 2.12 2.74 12.65
CA ASN A 107 1.15 1.80 12.05
C ASN A 107 0.91 2.06 10.55
N CYS A 108 1.75 2.91 9.93
CA CYS A 108 1.61 3.41 8.56
C CYS A 108 2.56 2.63 7.63
N GLU A 109 2.03 2.00 6.58
CA GLU A 109 2.82 1.22 5.62
C GLU A 109 3.79 2.11 4.82
N LEU A 110 3.37 3.33 4.43
CA LEU A 110 4.25 4.27 3.71
C LEU A 110 5.46 4.67 4.58
N GLN A 111 5.23 4.94 5.86
CA GLN A 111 6.28 5.28 6.81
C GLN A 111 7.21 4.08 7.06
N ALA A 112 6.63 2.88 7.25
CA ALA A 112 7.41 1.67 7.46
C ALA A 112 8.30 1.33 6.25
N LEU A 113 7.81 1.53 5.03
CA LEU A 113 8.63 1.38 3.83
C LEU A 113 9.73 2.45 3.75
N ALA A 114 9.46 3.70 4.15
CA ALA A 114 10.51 4.72 4.21
C ALA A 114 11.64 4.35 5.18
N TYR A 115 11.30 3.77 6.33
CA TYR A 115 12.29 3.22 7.25
C TYR A 115 13.06 2.04 6.64
N ARG A 116 12.37 1.12 5.96
CA ARG A 116 13.01 -0.01 5.28
C ARG A 116 14.01 0.43 4.21
N TYR A 117 13.71 1.50 3.46
CA TYR A 117 14.60 2.08 2.45
C TYR A 117 15.53 3.18 3.00
N GLN A 118 15.59 3.34 4.32
CA GLN A 118 16.48 4.30 5.01
C GLN A 118 16.35 5.74 4.45
N ILE A 119 15.12 6.16 4.14
CA ILE A 119 14.84 7.53 3.71
C ILE A 119 14.90 8.45 4.93
N MET A 120 15.95 9.26 5.02
CA MET A 120 16.12 10.26 6.08
C MET A 120 15.34 11.55 5.77
N VAL A 121 15.40 12.00 4.53
CA VAL A 121 14.70 13.16 4.01
C VAL A 121 14.40 12.94 2.53
N PRO A 122 13.22 13.31 2.03
CA PRO A 122 12.94 13.29 0.59
C PRO A 122 13.86 14.27 -0.16
N GLN A 123 14.35 13.84 -1.32
CA GLN A 123 15.21 14.65 -2.22
C GLN A 123 14.41 15.51 -3.20
N PHE A 124 13.12 15.24 -3.36
CA PHE A 124 12.22 16.04 -4.20
C PHE A 124 11.65 17.25 -3.42
N PRO A 125 11.28 18.34 -4.11
CA PRO A 125 10.63 19.47 -3.46
C PRO A 125 9.22 19.11 -3.00
N TYR A 126 8.87 19.52 -1.78
CA TYR A 126 7.51 19.39 -1.24
C TYR A 126 6.51 20.25 -2.02
N LEU A 127 5.35 19.67 -2.34
CA LEU A 127 4.28 20.38 -3.02
C LEU A 127 3.41 21.21 -2.07
N PHE A 128 3.43 20.89 -0.77
CA PHE A 128 2.61 21.51 0.28
C PHE A 128 1.16 21.75 -0.16
N PRO A 129 0.43 20.72 -0.62
CA PRO A 129 -0.95 20.88 -1.04
C PRO A 129 -1.79 21.44 0.10
N LYS A 130 -2.79 22.26 -0.25
CA LYS A 130 -3.80 22.78 0.67
C LYS A 130 -5.12 22.10 0.37
N ARG A 131 -5.26 20.85 0.84
CA ARG A 131 -6.52 20.10 0.74
C ARG A 131 -7.25 20.20 2.08
N GLU A 132 -8.57 20.29 2.02
CA GLU A 132 -9.42 20.34 3.22
C GLU A 132 -9.41 18.98 3.94
N ILE A 133 -9.79 18.98 5.22
CA ILE A 133 -10.10 17.77 5.97
C ILE A 133 -11.62 17.62 5.96
N GLU A 134 -12.12 16.44 5.61
CA GLU A 134 -13.56 16.16 5.64
C GLU A 134 -13.89 15.29 6.85
N ALA A 135 -14.96 15.64 7.57
CA ALA A 135 -15.41 14.92 8.74
C ALA A 135 -16.79 14.29 8.50
N PHE A 136 -16.92 13.00 8.79
CA PHE A 136 -18.15 12.22 8.61
C PHE A 136 -18.57 11.60 9.95
N PRO A 137 -19.78 11.00 10.06
CA PRO A 137 -20.13 10.19 11.22
C PRO A 137 -19.08 9.07 11.42
N GLY A 138 -18.48 9.01 12.62
CA GLY A 138 -17.51 7.97 12.99
C GLY A 138 -16.07 8.12 12.47
N PHE A 139 -15.80 8.86 11.39
CA PHE A 139 -14.44 8.99 10.82
C PHE A 139 -14.15 10.35 10.21
N LEU A 140 -12.86 10.61 9.94
CA LEU A 140 -12.36 11.76 9.21
C LEU A 140 -11.50 11.29 8.02
N LEU A 141 -11.47 12.12 6.97
CA LEU A 141 -10.66 11.95 5.78
C LEU A 141 -9.67 13.11 5.65
N GLU A 142 -8.40 12.80 5.88
CA GLU A 142 -7.27 13.71 5.70
C GLU A 142 -6.69 13.54 4.29
N HIS A 143 -7.10 14.43 3.38
CA HIS A 143 -6.76 14.37 1.96
C HIS A 143 -5.28 14.62 1.66
N ASN A 144 -4.58 15.37 2.52
CA ASN A 144 -3.16 15.63 2.30
C ASN A 144 -2.29 14.40 2.58
N ARG A 145 -2.80 13.37 3.25
CA ARG A 145 -2.07 12.13 3.54
C ARG A 145 -2.45 10.97 2.60
N CYS A 146 -3.41 11.18 1.69
CA CYS A 146 -3.90 10.13 0.82
C CYS A 146 -2.97 9.86 -0.37
N ILE A 147 -2.43 8.64 -0.46
CA ILE A 147 -1.59 8.17 -1.57
C ILE A 147 -2.39 7.56 -2.74
N GLN A 148 -3.70 7.78 -2.79
CA GLN A 148 -4.59 7.36 -3.88
C GLN A 148 -4.45 5.87 -4.27
N CYS A 149 -4.23 5.00 -3.26
CA CYS A 149 -4.02 3.57 -3.45
C CYS A 149 -5.29 2.78 -3.85
N GLN A 150 -6.46 3.43 -3.78
CA GLN A 150 -7.77 2.86 -4.11
C GLN A 150 -8.14 1.58 -3.33
N ARG A 151 -7.53 1.33 -2.16
CA ARG A 151 -7.96 0.23 -1.27
C ARG A 151 -9.38 0.47 -0.74
N CYS A 152 -9.68 1.68 -0.25
CA CYS A 152 -11.01 2.05 0.24
C CYS A 152 -12.11 1.92 -0.84
N VAL A 153 -11.85 2.41 -2.06
CA VAL A 153 -12.77 2.35 -3.21
C VAL A 153 -13.14 0.91 -3.59
N ARG A 154 -12.19 -0.02 -3.46
CA ARG A 154 -12.40 -1.44 -3.82
C ARG A 154 -13.03 -2.24 -2.70
N ALA A 155 -12.67 -1.97 -1.45
CA ALA A 155 -13.03 -2.85 -0.33
C ALA A 155 -14.24 -2.40 0.50
N ILE A 156 -14.56 -1.11 0.49
CA ILE A 156 -15.63 -0.55 1.31
C ILE A 156 -16.83 -0.27 0.41
N GLN A 157 -17.76 -1.21 0.45
CA GLN A 157 -19.00 -1.23 -0.33
C GLN A 157 -20.15 -1.61 0.61
N THR A 158 -21.35 -1.14 0.31
CA THR A 158 -22.57 -1.58 0.99
C THR A 158 -22.87 -3.05 0.68
N GLU A 159 -23.80 -3.65 1.41
CA GLU A 159 -24.28 -5.01 1.14
C GLU A 159 -24.80 -5.16 -0.30
N ASP A 160 -25.46 -4.11 -0.82
CA ASP A 160 -25.94 -4.01 -2.20
C ASP A 160 -24.83 -3.70 -3.23
N GLY A 161 -23.56 -3.66 -2.83
CA GLY A 161 -22.40 -3.44 -3.70
C GLY A 161 -22.14 -1.97 -4.09
N GLN A 162 -22.80 -1.01 -3.45
CA GLN A 162 -22.56 0.42 -3.72
C GLN A 162 -21.26 0.89 -3.08
N LYS A 163 -20.42 1.58 -3.85
CA LYS A 163 -19.13 2.08 -3.36
C LYS A 163 -19.33 3.36 -2.55
N ILE A 164 -18.87 3.36 -1.31
CA ILE A 164 -18.90 4.55 -0.43
C ILE A 164 -17.82 5.55 -0.83
N PHE A 165 -16.66 5.05 -1.27
CA PHE A 165 -15.54 5.86 -1.71
C PHE A 165 -15.39 5.80 -3.23
N ALA A 166 -15.06 6.93 -3.86
CA ALA A 166 -14.81 7.04 -5.29
C ALA A 166 -13.61 7.95 -5.58
N LEU A 167 -13.05 7.85 -6.79
CA LEU A 167 -12.12 8.86 -7.29
C LEU A 167 -12.90 10.02 -7.89
N LYS A 168 -12.42 11.25 -7.65
CA LYS A 168 -12.94 12.48 -8.23
C LYS A 168 -11.81 13.30 -8.82
N ASN A 169 -12.09 14.03 -9.90
CA ASN A 169 -11.13 14.82 -10.70
C ASN A 169 -10.10 13.93 -11.44
N ARG A 170 -9.01 14.55 -11.91
CA ARG A 170 -7.95 13.91 -12.72
C ARG A 170 -6.57 14.50 -12.40
N SER A 171 -5.53 13.76 -12.77
CA SER A 171 -4.12 14.19 -12.63
C SER A 171 -3.83 14.66 -11.19
N LYS A 172 -3.09 15.76 -11.01
CA LYS A 172 -2.72 16.32 -9.70
C LYS A 172 -3.90 16.68 -8.80
N ASP A 173 -5.09 16.89 -9.37
CA ASP A 173 -6.30 17.27 -8.64
C ASP A 173 -7.14 16.04 -8.22
N LEU A 174 -6.71 14.84 -8.61
CA LEU A 174 -7.33 13.56 -8.27
C LEU A 174 -7.39 13.41 -6.75
N ARG A 175 -8.57 13.09 -6.23
CA ARG A 175 -8.78 12.85 -4.79
C ARG A 175 -9.81 11.77 -4.55
N ILE A 176 -9.78 11.21 -3.35
CA ILE A 176 -10.87 10.36 -2.87
C ILE A 176 -12.08 11.28 -2.59
N ASN A 177 -13.26 10.84 -2.95
CA ASN A 177 -14.53 11.46 -2.60
C ASN A 177 -15.38 10.43 -1.86
N VAL A 178 -16.21 10.89 -0.94
CA VAL A 178 -17.09 10.04 -0.13
C VAL A 178 -18.54 10.35 -0.49
N ASP A 179 -19.37 9.32 -0.65
CA ASP A 179 -20.82 9.51 -0.71
C ASP A 179 -21.35 9.80 0.70
N LEU A 180 -21.85 11.02 0.91
CA LEU A 180 -22.32 11.50 2.22
C LEU A 180 -23.47 10.65 2.78
N LYS A 181 -24.39 10.21 1.91
CA LYS A 181 -25.60 9.47 2.33
C LYS A 181 -25.22 8.05 2.76
N LEU A 182 -24.32 7.41 2.01
CA LEU A 182 -23.85 6.07 2.35
C LEU A 182 -22.92 6.10 3.55
N ALA A 183 -22.00 7.07 3.63
CA ALA A 183 -21.09 7.21 4.76
C ALA A 183 -21.83 7.45 6.09
N ALA A 184 -22.93 8.20 6.07
CA ALA A 184 -23.77 8.42 7.26
C ALA A 184 -24.44 7.15 7.79
N ARG A 185 -24.53 6.08 6.98
CA ARG A 185 -25.12 4.79 7.34
C ARG A 185 -24.06 3.74 7.71
N MET A 186 -22.77 4.08 7.63
CA MET A 186 -21.71 3.15 7.97
C MET A 186 -21.78 2.77 9.45
N THR A 187 -21.77 1.47 9.71
CA THR A 187 -21.61 0.91 11.05
C THR A 187 -20.21 1.17 11.58
N GLU A 188 -20.03 1.09 12.90
CA GLU A 188 -18.70 1.22 13.50
C GLU A 188 -17.68 0.20 12.97
N LYS A 189 -18.15 -1.01 12.60
CA LYS A 189 -17.32 -2.07 12.03
C LYS A 189 -16.83 -1.71 10.63
N GLU A 190 -17.69 -1.11 9.80
CA GLU A 190 -17.31 -0.66 8.46
C GLU A 190 -16.35 0.52 8.51
N VAL A 191 -16.56 1.45 9.45
CA VAL A 191 -15.63 2.55 9.71
C VAL A 191 -14.26 2.02 10.14
N GLN A 192 -14.24 1.07 11.07
CA GLN A 192 -13.01 0.41 11.52
C GLN A 192 -12.30 -0.28 10.34
N LYS A 193 -13.04 -1.06 9.54
CA LYS A 193 -12.52 -1.71 8.33
C LYS A 193 -11.94 -0.70 7.33
N ALA A 194 -12.58 0.47 7.15
CA ALA A 194 -12.08 1.53 6.27
C ALA A 194 -10.76 2.15 6.77
N MET A 195 -10.62 2.35 8.08
CA MET A 195 -9.37 2.82 8.70
C MET A 195 -8.26 1.76 8.59
N ASP A 196 -8.59 0.49 8.83
CA ASP A 196 -7.62 -0.61 8.83
C ASP A 196 -7.07 -0.89 7.43
N ILE A 197 -7.93 -0.84 6.41
CA ILE A 197 -7.50 -1.07 5.02
C ILE A 197 -6.72 0.12 4.44
N CYS A 198 -6.85 1.31 5.02
CA CYS A 198 -6.07 2.47 4.62
C CYS A 198 -4.60 2.26 5.03
N PRO A 199 -3.64 2.20 4.08
CA PRO A 199 -2.23 1.94 4.39
C PRO A 199 -1.54 3.11 5.10
N VAL A 200 -2.20 4.28 5.12
CA VAL A 200 -1.67 5.56 5.59
C VAL A 200 -2.69 6.25 6.50
N GLY A 201 -2.30 7.35 7.13
CA GLY A 201 -3.18 8.12 8.03
C GLY A 201 -4.17 9.03 7.32
N ALA A 202 -4.80 8.56 6.23
CA ALA A 202 -5.79 9.33 5.47
C ALA A 202 -7.22 9.09 5.96
N ILE A 203 -7.61 7.84 6.25
CA ILE A 203 -8.91 7.51 6.86
C ILE A 203 -8.65 7.21 8.33
N LEU A 204 -9.20 8.01 9.23
CA LEU A 204 -9.00 7.88 10.68
C LEU A 204 -10.35 7.82 11.39
N LYS A 205 -10.53 6.84 12.29
CA LYS A 205 -11.72 6.74 13.14
C LYS A 205 -11.67 7.85 14.19
N LYS A 206 -12.78 8.57 14.37
CA LYS A 206 -12.87 9.64 15.37
C LYS A 206 -12.73 9.08 16.79
N GLU A 207 -12.20 9.89 17.71
CA GLU A 207 -12.15 9.62 19.16
C GLU A 207 -11.29 8.42 19.59
N VAL A 208 -10.43 7.88 18.71
CA VAL A 208 -9.57 6.72 19.02
C VAL A 208 -8.08 7.06 19.09
N GLY A 209 -7.65 8.16 18.48
CA GLY A 209 -6.24 8.50 18.24
C GLY A 209 -5.26 8.24 19.39
N PHE A 210 -4.05 7.81 19.04
CA PHE A 210 -2.93 7.60 19.98
C PHE A 210 -3.16 6.54 21.07
N ARG A 211 -4.13 5.62 20.88
CA ARG A 211 -4.45 4.55 21.85
C ARG A 211 -3.33 3.52 22.07
N ILE A 212 -2.48 3.27 21.07
CA ILE A 212 -1.41 2.26 21.14
C ILE A 212 -0.10 2.93 21.60
N PRO A 213 0.49 2.52 22.74
CA PRO A 213 1.76 3.08 23.21
C PRO A 213 2.91 2.89 22.21
N ILE A 214 3.84 3.85 22.21
CA ILE A 214 5.11 3.73 21.49
C ILE A 214 5.87 2.49 21.98
N GLY A 215 6.48 1.76 21.06
CA GLY A 215 7.14 0.46 21.30
C GLY A 215 6.21 -0.73 21.11
N LYS A 216 4.89 -0.50 20.99
CA LYS A 216 3.87 -1.55 20.78
C LYS A 216 3.08 -1.37 19.47
N ARG A 217 3.45 -0.39 18.63
CA ARG A 217 2.78 -0.17 17.34
C ARG A 217 3.29 -1.17 16.31
N LYS A 218 2.52 -1.40 15.25
CA LYS A 218 2.71 -2.48 14.27
C LYS A 218 4.14 -2.58 13.72
N TYR A 219 4.76 -1.43 13.44
CA TYR A 219 6.08 -1.35 12.81
C TYR A 219 7.17 -0.79 13.73
N ASP A 220 6.94 -0.76 15.05
CA ASP A 220 7.95 -0.25 16.00
C ASP A 220 9.13 -1.21 16.20
N GLN A 221 8.87 -2.53 16.16
CA GLN A 221 9.87 -3.55 16.49
C GLN A 221 10.39 -4.30 15.26
N LYS A 222 9.49 -4.59 14.31
CA LYS A 222 9.82 -5.35 13.11
C LYS A 222 9.59 -4.49 11.87
N PRO A 223 10.56 -4.42 10.95
CA PRO A 223 10.36 -3.83 9.64
C PRO A 223 9.19 -4.46 8.90
N ILE A 224 8.55 -3.70 8.02
CA ILE A 224 7.54 -4.24 7.12
C ILE A 224 8.17 -5.33 6.23
N GLY A 225 7.50 -6.48 6.11
CA GLY A 225 7.95 -7.61 5.30
C GLY A 225 8.73 -8.67 6.06
N SER A 226 9.12 -8.42 7.31
CA SER A 226 9.82 -9.42 8.14
C SER A 226 9.00 -10.71 8.29
N GLU A 227 7.68 -10.61 8.35
CA GLU A 227 6.77 -11.76 8.41
C GLU A 227 6.86 -12.67 7.16
N VAL A 228 7.24 -12.13 6.00
CA VAL A 228 7.43 -12.91 4.77
C VAL A 228 8.82 -13.54 4.76
N GLU A 229 9.82 -12.79 5.20
CA GLU A 229 11.24 -13.20 5.18
C GLU A 229 11.56 -14.24 6.26
N GLU A 230 10.80 -14.24 7.36
CA GLU A 230 10.91 -15.20 8.47
C GLU A 230 10.22 -16.55 8.20
N ASN A 231 9.23 -16.61 7.29
CA ASN A 231 8.47 -17.83 6.93
C ASN A 231 9.26 -18.80 6.02
N LYS A 232 10.56 -18.95 6.24
CA LYS A 232 11.43 -19.87 5.48
C LYS A 232 11.13 -21.33 5.73
#